data_AF-A0A821GSS2-F1
#
_entry.id   AF-A0A821GSS2-F1
#
_cell.length_a   1.000
_cell.length_b   1.000
_cell.length_c   1.000
_cell.angle_alpha   90.00
_cell.angle_beta   90.00
_cell.angle_gamma   90.00
#
_symmetry.space_group_name_H-M   'P 1'
#
loop_
_entity.id
_entity.type
_entity.pdbx_description
1 polymer ?
#
loop_
_entity_poly.entity_id
_entity_poly.type
_entity_poly.pdbx_seq_one_letter_code
_entity_poly.pdbx_strand_id
1 'polypeptide(L)'
;INILLSFIRSISKSNDPDQLLSYNKRASILLNLLLKQVRDHIQLDHRLRIDQRLENIIISLAYLAVELTDACKIRAEIVQVLIDFYEKIPTAKYYETASFNYKHTLPPAEVFGFCIHTALTELASTSEDLQMRDKIMSLVADIIRQIVESLRKAAHEHSKERYRSIYRFEVPFLFGTLRSIGRISITDQSLMSQLFPINFISSTQSTYIEQIESINTSTSNIKTPTIVFRPIIPKVLTKNVLSSTIDNLQNLLHSNTNLILSSND
;
A
#
# COMPACT_ATOMS: atom_id res chain seq x y z
N ILE A 1 14.99 5.82 1.15
CA ILE A 1 13.65 5.61 1.76
C ILE A 1 13.66 6.07 3.23
N ASN A 2 14.46 5.50 4.14
CA ASN A 2 14.41 5.85 5.58
C ASN A 2 14.68 7.34 5.91
N ILE A 3 15.63 8.00 5.24
CA ILE A 3 15.89 9.44 5.41
C ILE A 3 14.68 10.27 4.93
N LEU A 4 14.09 9.84 3.81
CA LEU A 4 12.91 10.46 3.23
C LEU A 4 11.70 10.27 4.15
N LEU A 5 11.46 9.07 4.68
CA LEU A 5 10.35 8.76 5.60
C LEU A 5 10.45 9.48 6.95
N SER A 6 11.64 9.54 7.54
CA SER A 6 11.88 10.30 8.79
C SER A 6 11.58 11.79 8.60
N PHE A 7 11.99 12.34 7.46
CA PHE A 7 11.71 13.72 7.11
C PHE A 7 10.24 13.97 6.75
N ILE A 8 9.60 13.07 6.00
CA ILE A 8 8.16 13.09 5.70
C ILE A 8 7.35 13.17 6.99
N ARG A 9 7.70 12.40 8.02
CA ARG A 9 7.02 12.45 9.31
C ARG A 9 7.29 13.75 10.09
N SER A 10 8.45 14.37 9.89
CA SER A 10 8.74 15.71 10.45
C SER A 10 7.89 16.80 9.79
N ILE A 11 7.57 16.68 8.49
CA ILE A 11 6.63 17.59 7.81
C ILE A 11 5.19 17.32 8.27
N SER A 12 4.77 16.04 8.30
CA SER A 12 3.42 15.63 8.68
C SER A 12 3.02 16.10 10.09
N LYS A 13 3.97 16.17 11.03
CA LYS A 13 3.74 16.68 12.40
C LYS A 13 3.80 18.21 12.52
N SER A 14 4.10 18.95 11.45
CA SER A 14 4.14 20.41 11.46
C SER A 14 2.73 20.98 11.37
N ASN A 15 2.44 22.03 12.14
CA ASN A 15 1.19 22.79 12.03
C ASN A 15 1.07 23.53 10.68
N ASP A 16 2.21 23.81 10.02
CA ASP A 16 2.28 24.38 8.68
C ASP A 16 3.35 23.63 7.85
N PRO A 17 2.94 22.63 7.05
CA PRO A 17 3.87 21.83 6.25
C PRO A 17 4.46 22.62 5.06
N ASP A 18 3.71 23.59 4.51
CA ASP A 18 4.18 24.43 3.40
C ASP A 18 5.30 25.36 3.87
N GLN A 19 5.15 25.93 5.07
CA GLN A 19 6.18 26.74 5.71
C GLN A 19 7.43 25.92 6.07
N LEU A 20 7.27 24.70 6.59
CA LEU A 20 8.42 23.83 6.91
C LEU A 20 9.20 23.42 5.66
N LEU A 21 8.52 23.17 4.54
CA LEU A 21 9.17 22.87 3.26
C LEU A 21 9.90 24.11 2.70
N SER A 22 9.36 25.31 2.89
CA SER A 22 10.03 26.58 2.58
C SER A 22 11.33 26.76 3.39
N TYR A 23 11.30 26.43 4.68
CA TYR A 23 12.49 26.50 5.55
C TYR A 23 13.54 25.43 5.20
N ASN A 24 13.11 24.24 4.79
CA ASN A 24 14.02 23.15 4.42
C ASN A 24 14.26 23.09 2.90
N LYS A 25 15.08 24.01 2.39
CA LYS A 25 15.45 24.09 0.96
C LYS A 25 15.88 22.76 0.36
N ARG A 26 16.66 21.94 1.09
CA ARG A 26 17.15 20.64 0.58
C ARG A 26 16.00 19.66 0.33
N ALA A 27 15.04 19.63 1.23
CA ALA A 27 13.86 18.80 1.10
C ALA A 27 12.92 19.26 -0.01
N SER A 28 12.69 20.56 -0.12
CA SER A 28 11.91 21.14 -1.22
C SER A 28 12.53 20.77 -2.56
N ILE A 29 13.86 20.92 -2.70
CA ILE A 29 14.59 20.51 -3.91
C ILE A 29 14.42 19.02 -4.18
N LEU A 30 14.59 18.16 -3.17
CA LEU A 30 14.46 16.73 -3.34
C LEU A 30 13.04 16.33 -3.80
N LEU A 31 12.00 16.88 -3.17
CA LEU A 31 10.61 16.61 -3.54
C LEU A 31 10.33 17.08 -4.97
N ASN A 32 10.76 18.28 -5.33
CA ASN A 32 10.61 18.80 -6.69
C ASN A 32 11.35 17.94 -7.72
N LEU A 33 12.53 17.42 -7.38
CA LEU A 33 13.27 16.47 -8.23
C LEU A 33 12.52 15.14 -8.39
N LEU A 34 11.91 14.62 -7.32
CA LEU A 34 11.09 13.39 -7.38
C LEU A 34 9.83 13.60 -8.23
N LEU A 35 9.11 14.69 -8.01
CA LEU A 35 7.91 15.04 -8.79
C LEU A 35 8.25 15.26 -10.26
N LYS A 36 9.33 15.99 -10.54
CA LYS A 36 9.83 16.18 -11.90
C LYS A 36 10.19 14.84 -12.54
N GLN A 37 10.92 13.97 -11.83
CA GLN A 37 11.29 12.67 -12.35
C GLN A 37 10.05 11.85 -12.75
N VAL A 38 9.01 11.81 -11.91
CA VAL A 38 7.77 11.10 -12.24
C VAL A 38 7.06 11.73 -13.43
N ARG A 39 6.93 13.06 -13.47
CA ARG A 39 6.29 13.78 -14.59
C ARG A 39 7.01 13.53 -15.91
N ASP A 40 8.33 13.60 -15.90
CA ASP A 40 9.16 13.32 -17.09
C ASP A 40 8.90 11.87 -17.57
N HIS A 41 8.80 10.90 -16.65
CA HIS A 41 8.43 9.52 -16.99
C HIS A 41 7.01 9.38 -17.55
N ILE A 42 6.05 10.21 -17.11
CA ILE A 42 4.67 10.21 -17.62
C ILE A 42 4.58 10.86 -19.02
N GLN A 43 5.36 11.92 -19.26
CA GLN A 43 5.28 12.74 -20.48
C GLN A 43 6.13 12.23 -21.65
N LEU A 44 7.31 11.66 -21.37
CA LEU A 44 8.30 11.34 -22.41
C LEU A 44 7.98 10.06 -23.21
N ASP A 45 7.15 9.17 -22.69
CA ASP A 45 6.95 7.86 -23.29
C ASP A 45 5.47 7.63 -23.61
N HIS A 46 5.17 7.23 -24.86
CA HIS A 46 3.84 6.73 -25.21
C HIS A 46 3.48 5.48 -24.39
N ARG A 47 4.46 4.85 -23.72
CA ARG A 47 4.27 3.74 -22.79
C ARG A 47 5.12 3.94 -21.54
N LEU A 48 4.47 4.21 -20.41
CA LEU A 48 5.13 4.35 -19.10
C LEU A 48 6.06 3.17 -18.81
N ARG A 49 7.32 3.43 -18.51
CA ARG A 49 8.29 2.40 -18.09
C ARG A 49 8.34 2.32 -16.56
N ILE A 50 7.92 1.19 -16.01
CA ILE A 50 7.98 0.93 -14.57
C ILE A 50 9.20 0.07 -14.26
N ASP A 51 10.12 0.62 -13.47
CA ASP A 51 11.24 -0.07 -12.88
C ASP A 51 11.20 0.06 -11.34
N GLN A 52 12.05 -0.69 -10.64
CA GLN A 52 12.10 -0.67 -9.18
C GLN A 52 12.41 0.71 -8.60
N ARG A 53 13.12 1.58 -9.33
CA ARG A 53 13.40 2.94 -8.87
C ARG A 53 12.13 3.78 -8.89
N LEU A 54 11.37 3.73 -9.98
CA LEU A 54 10.10 4.44 -10.11
C LEU A 54 9.07 3.93 -9.10
N GLU A 55 8.98 2.62 -8.89
CA GLU A 55 8.12 2.02 -7.85
C GLU A 55 8.40 2.64 -6.47
N ASN A 56 9.68 2.70 -6.08
CA ASN A 56 10.09 3.24 -4.78
C ASN A 56 9.77 4.75 -4.65
N ILE A 57 9.92 5.51 -5.73
CA ILE A 57 9.57 6.95 -5.75
C ILE A 57 8.06 7.11 -5.55
N ILE A 58 7.27 6.38 -6.33
CA ILE A 58 5.79 6.43 -6.26
C ILE A 58 5.30 6.01 -4.88
N ILE A 59 5.79 4.90 -4.32
CA ILE A 59 5.42 4.47 -2.96
C ILE A 59 5.78 5.55 -1.93
N SER A 60 6.94 6.18 -2.07
CA SER A 60 7.39 7.22 -1.12
C SER A 60 6.52 8.47 -1.21
N LEU A 61 6.13 8.88 -2.42
CA LEU A 61 5.21 9.99 -2.65
C LEU A 61 3.81 9.66 -2.12
N ALA A 62 3.32 8.44 -2.35
CA ALA A 62 2.04 7.97 -1.84
C ALA A 62 2.00 7.97 -0.31
N TYR A 63 3.06 7.49 0.34
CA TYR A 63 3.22 7.58 1.79
C TYR A 63 3.18 9.03 2.28
N LEU A 64 3.93 9.93 1.65
CA LEU A 64 3.92 11.35 2.01
C LEU A 64 2.53 11.99 1.83
N ALA A 65 1.82 11.70 0.74
CA ALA A 65 0.49 12.25 0.52
C ALA A 65 -0.53 11.82 1.59
N VAL A 66 -0.43 10.57 2.06
CA VAL A 66 -1.29 10.02 3.12
C VAL A 66 -0.97 10.67 4.48
N GLU A 67 0.30 10.94 4.76
CA GLU A 67 0.71 11.54 6.04
C GLU A 67 0.53 13.06 6.10
N LEU A 68 0.39 13.75 4.96
CA LEU A 68 0.14 15.18 4.92
C LEU A 68 -1.34 15.52 5.20
N THR A 69 -1.56 16.63 5.88
CA THR A 69 -2.91 17.19 6.14
C THR A 69 -3.60 17.62 4.85
N ASP A 70 -4.95 17.54 4.81
CA ASP A 70 -5.75 17.81 3.62
C ASP A 70 -5.58 19.22 3.00
N ALA A 71 -5.29 20.24 3.82
CA ALA A 71 -5.16 21.63 3.38
C ALA A 71 -3.81 21.97 2.69
N CYS A 72 -2.88 21.00 2.58
CA CYS A 72 -1.53 21.24 2.06
C CYS A 72 -1.48 21.26 0.52
N LYS A 73 -0.93 22.33 -0.08
CA LYS A 73 -0.80 22.45 -1.55
C LYS A 73 0.07 21.35 -2.14
N ILE A 74 1.17 21.03 -1.45
CA ILE A 74 2.10 19.97 -1.86
C ILE A 74 1.39 18.62 -1.91
N ARG A 75 0.48 18.35 -0.97
CA ARG A 75 -0.32 17.12 -0.98
C ARG A 75 -1.16 17.03 -2.24
N ALA A 76 -1.87 18.11 -2.61
CA ALA A 76 -2.67 18.14 -3.82
C ALA A 76 -1.83 17.88 -5.08
N GLU A 77 -0.63 18.46 -5.15
CA GLU A 77 0.32 18.22 -6.25
C GLU A 77 0.77 16.76 -6.32
N ILE A 78 1.10 16.15 -5.18
CA ILE A 78 1.50 14.73 -5.13
C ILE A 78 0.33 13.84 -5.53
N VAL A 79 -0.88 14.08 -5.00
CA VAL A 79 -2.08 13.29 -5.31
C VAL A 79 -2.36 13.32 -6.81
N GLN A 80 -2.27 14.49 -7.44
CA GLN A 80 -2.48 14.58 -8.89
C GLN A 80 -1.43 13.79 -9.68
N VAL A 81 -0.16 13.85 -9.28
CA VAL A 81 0.90 13.02 -9.90
C VAL A 81 0.65 11.52 -9.71
N LEU A 82 0.13 11.10 -8.56
CA LEU A 82 -0.22 9.70 -8.31
C LEU A 82 -1.40 9.24 -9.18
N ILE A 83 -2.43 10.09 -9.35
CA ILE A 83 -3.56 9.85 -10.24
C ILE A 83 -3.07 9.70 -11.69
N ASP A 84 -2.30 10.67 -12.19
CA ASP A 84 -1.76 10.66 -13.56
C ASP A 84 -0.89 9.42 -13.82
N PHE A 85 -0.09 9.03 -12.83
CA PHE A 85 0.72 7.81 -12.89
C PHE A 85 -0.17 6.56 -12.95
N TYR A 86 -1.17 6.47 -12.07
CA TYR A 86 -2.03 5.30 -11.93
C TYR A 86 -2.90 5.08 -13.18
N GLU A 87 -3.35 6.17 -13.83
CA GLU A 87 -4.02 6.14 -15.14
C GLU A 87 -3.20 5.45 -16.23
N LYS A 88 -1.88 5.54 -16.18
CA LYS A 88 -0.98 4.99 -17.21
C LYS A 88 -0.59 3.53 -16.98
N ILE A 89 -0.87 2.97 -15.80
CA ILE A 89 -0.50 1.59 -15.43
C ILE A 89 -0.93 0.52 -16.45
N PRO A 90 -2.16 0.52 -16.99
CA PRO A 90 -2.61 -0.53 -17.92
C PRO A 90 -1.80 -0.59 -19.22
N THR A 91 -1.17 0.53 -19.59
CA THR A 91 -0.35 0.65 -20.81
C THR A 91 1.15 0.57 -20.52
N ALA A 92 1.53 0.39 -19.26
CA ALA A 92 2.91 0.45 -18.83
C ALA A 92 3.71 -0.80 -19.20
N LYS A 93 4.99 -0.62 -19.47
CA LYS A 93 5.97 -1.70 -19.62
C LYS A 93 6.71 -1.90 -18.31
N TYR A 94 6.64 -3.11 -17.78
CA TYR A 94 7.29 -3.48 -16.52
C TYR A 94 8.67 -4.09 -16.74
N TYR A 95 9.67 -3.56 -16.04
CA TYR A 95 11.05 -4.03 -16.08
C TYR A 95 11.46 -4.52 -14.70
N GLU A 96 11.32 -5.82 -14.50
CA GLU A 96 11.70 -6.49 -13.25
C GLU A 96 13.23 -6.55 -13.10
N THR A 97 13.72 -6.20 -11.92
CA THR A 97 15.15 -6.31 -11.57
C THR A 97 15.53 -7.79 -11.37
N ALA A 98 16.65 -8.22 -11.94
CA ALA A 98 16.99 -9.63 -12.16
C ALA A 98 17.38 -10.48 -10.93
N SER A 99 17.00 -10.12 -9.70
CA SER A 99 17.47 -10.81 -8.47
C SER A 99 16.37 -11.16 -7.46
N PHE A 100 15.15 -11.46 -7.92
CA PHE A 100 14.05 -11.77 -7.00
C PHE A 100 13.95 -13.28 -6.72
N ASN A 101 13.96 -13.65 -5.43
CA ASN A 101 13.80 -15.04 -5.00
C ASN A 101 12.33 -15.33 -4.69
N TYR A 102 11.60 -15.88 -5.67
CA TYR A 102 10.17 -16.18 -5.56
C TYR A 102 9.80 -17.26 -4.52
N LYS A 103 10.76 -17.96 -3.88
CA LYS A 103 10.44 -19.03 -2.92
C LYS A 103 9.86 -18.51 -1.60
N HIS A 104 10.18 -17.28 -1.19
CA HIS A 104 9.85 -16.80 0.15
C HIS A 104 9.32 -15.36 0.21
N THR A 105 9.14 -14.71 -0.94
CA THR A 105 8.74 -13.30 -1.00
C THR A 105 7.73 -13.07 -2.11
N LEU A 106 6.74 -12.22 -1.84
CA LEU A 106 5.71 -11.82 -2.82
C LEU A 106 6.36 -11.08 -3.99
N PRO A 107 5.95 -11.31 -5.25
CA PRO A 107 6.50 -10.61 -6.40
C PRO A 107 6.53 -9.08 -6.19
N PRO A 108 7.57 -8.36 -6.65
CA PRO A 108 7.68 -6.92 -6.46
C PRO A 108 6.46 -6.14 -6.98
N ALA A 109 5.93 -6.53 -8.14
CA ALA A 109 4.72 -5.94 -8.71
C ALA A 109 3.46 -6.13 -7.83
N GLU A 110 3.37 -7.25 -7.08
CA GLU A 110 2.29 -7.49 -6.13
C GLU A 110 2.39 -6.57 -4.91
N VAL A 111 3.60 -6.42 -4.37
CA VAL A 111 3.85 -5.47 -3.26
C VAL A 111 3.59 -4.04 -3.74
N PHE A 112 4.05 -3.68 -4.93
CA PHE A 112 3.82 -2.36 -5.52
C PHE A 112 2.33 -2.07 -5.69
N GLY A 113 1.59 -2.96 -6.37
CA GLY A 113 0.15 -2.82 -6.58
C GLY A 113 -0.63 -2.72 -5.27
N PHE A 114 -0.25 -3.51 -4.27
CA PHE A 114 -0.83 -3.41 -2.95
C PHE A 114 -0.60 -2.03 -2.30
N CYS A 115 0.64 -1.52 -2.30
CA CYS A 115 1.00 -0.26 -1.66
C CYS A 115 0.29 0.93 -2.29
N ILE A 116 0.35 1.05 -3.63
CA ILE A 116 -0.21 2.20 -4.33
C ILE A 116 -1.74 2.22 -4.22
N HIS A 117 -2.40 1.06 -4.34
CA HIS A 117 -3.84 1.00 -4.23
C HIS A 117 -4.29 1.30 -2.79
N THR A 118 -3.62 0.76 -1.78
CA THR A 118 -3.89 1.10 -0.36
C THR A 118 -3.82 2.60 -0.15
N ALA A 119 -2.74 3.26 -0.59
CA ALA A 119 -2.57 4.69 -0.41
C ALA A 119 -3.65 5.51 -1.13
N LEU A 120 -4.02 5.16 -2.37
CA LEU A 120 -5.09 5.85 -3.10
C LEU A 120 -6.45 5.69 -2.42
N THR A 121 -6.81 4.47 -2.00
CA THR A 121 -8.08 4.25 -1.28
C THR A 121 -8.09 4.95 0.07
N GLU A 122 -6.94 5.06 0.74
CA GLU A 122 -6.80 5.78 1.99
C GLU A 122 -6.98 7.29 1.78
N LEU A 123 -6.31 7.88 0.78
CA LEU A 123 -6.49 9.26 0.36
C LEU A 123 -7.96 9.58 0.01
N ALA A 124 -8.64 8.67 -0.69
CA ALA A 124 -10.06 8.82 -1.01
C ALA A 124 -10.98 8.64 0.21
N SER A 125 -10.54 7.92 1.24
CA SER A 125 -11.33 7.74 2.46
C SER A 125 -11.22 8.92 3.43
N THR A 126 -10.06 9.58 3.45
CA THR A 126 -9.77 10.69 4.38
C THR A 126 -10.06 12.06 3.79
N SER A 127 -10.14 12.18 2.46
CA SER A 127 -10.39 13.47 1.80
C SER A 127 -11.79 14.02 2.10
N GLU A 128 -11.84 15.30 2.48
CA GLU A 128 -13.08 16.07 2.60
C GLU A 128 -13.65 16.50 1.24
N ASP A 129 -12.85 16.46 0.17
CA ASP A 129 -13.24 16.82 -1.18
C ASP A 129 -13.92 15.64 -1.89
N LEU A 130 -15.26 15.68 -1.96
CA LEU A 130 -16.06 14.65 -2.61
C LEU A 130 -15.66 14.42 -4.07
N GLN A 131 -15.25 15.47 -4.81
CA GLN A 131 -14.86 15.31 -6.21
C GLN A 131 -13.56 14.52 -6.34
N MET A 132 -12.58 14.80 -5.47
CA MET A 132 -11.33 14.04 -5.41
C MET A 132 -11.59 12.58 -5.06
N ARG A 133 -12.48 12.33 -4.08
CA ARG A 133 -12.85 10.97 -3.69
C ARG A 133 -13.45 10.18 -4.86
N ASP A 134 -14.45 10.76 -5.53
CA ASP A 134 -15.13 10.10 -6.65
C ASP A 134 -14.16 9.87 -7.82
N LYS A 135 -13.27 10.83 -8.08
CA LYS A 135 -12.21 10.70 -9.10
C LYS A 135 -11.29 9.51 -8.79
N ILE A 136 -10.76 9.41 -7.57
CA ILE A 136 -9.86 8.33 -7.19
C ILE A 136 -10.58 6.98 -7.23
N MET A 137 -11.79 6.88 -6.69
CA MET A 137 -12.54 5.62 -6.65
C MET A 137 -12.95 5.15 -8.05
N SER A 138 -13.36 6.06 -8.93
CA SER A 138 -13.67 5.75 -10.32
C SER A 138 -12.42 5.26 -11.06
N LEU A 139 -11.29 5.97 -10.88
CA LEU A 139 -10.02 5.59 -11.47
C LEU A 139 -9.59 4.18 -11.03
N VAL A 140 -9.63 3.90 -9.72
CA VAL A 140 -9.29 2.59 -9.16
C VAL A 140 -10.12 1.48 -9.79
N ALA A 141 -11.44 1.65 -9.86
CA ALA A 141 -12.34 0.68 -10.47
C ALA A 141 -12.02 0.46 -11.97
N ASP A 142 -11.74 1.55 -12.70
CA ASP A 142 -11.40 1.49 -14.11
C ASP A 142 -10.07 0.79 -14.37
N ILE A 143 -9.04 1.01 -13.55
CA ILE A 143 -7.75 0.31 -13.69
C ILE A 143 -7.90 -1.19 -13.46
N ILE A 144 -8.63 -1.59 -12.42
CA ILE A 144 -8.91 -3.02 -12.16
C ILE A 144 -9.62 -3.63 -13.37
N ARG A 145 -10.67 -2.96 -13.88
CA ARG A 145 -11.41 -3.41 -15.06
C ARG A 145 -10.52 -3.54 -16.30
N GLN A 146 -9.65 -2.56 -16.55
CA GLN A 146 -8.73 -2.55 -17.69
C GLN A 146 -7.70 -3.69 -17.60
N ILE A 147 -7.15 -3.96 -16.42
CA ILE A 147 -6.21 -5.07 -16.21
C ILE A 147 -6.92 -6.41 -16.41
N VAL A 148 -8.12 -6.60 -15.85
CA VAL A 148 -8.89 -7.85 -16.05
C VAL A 148 -9.21 -8.07 -17.53
N GLU A 149 -9.63 -7.02 -18.25
CA GLU A 149 -9.90 -7.12 -19.69
C GLU A 149 -8.63 -7.40 -20.50
N SER A 150 -7.51 -6.80 -20.12
CA SER A 150 -6.18 -7.06 -20.68
C SER A 150 -5.80 -8.55 -20.53
N LEU A 151 -5.98 -9.12 -19.33
CA LEU A 151 -5.75 -10.53 -19.05
C LEU A 151 -6.68 -11.45 -19.85
N ARG A 152 -7.96 -11.10 -19.99
CA ARG A 152 -8.92 -11.85 -20.81
C ARG A 152 -8.48 -11.90 -22.28
N LYS A 153 -8.07 -10.77 -22.85
CA LYS A 153 -7.59 -10.70 -24.24
C LYS A 153 -6.33 -11.52 -24.45
N ALA A 154 -5.45 -11.53 -23.45
CA ALA A 154 -4.21 -12.29 -23.52
C ALA A 154 -4.39 -13.81 -23.57
N ALA A 155 -5.54 -14.34 -23.16
CA ALA A 155 -5.85 -15.76 -23.34
C ALA A 155 -5.80 -16.19 -24.83
N HIS A 156 -5.96 -15.25 -25.74
CA HIS A 156 -5.94 -15.46 -27.20
C HIS A 156 -4.62 -15.01 -27.86
N GLU A 157 -3.65 -14.49 -27.10
CA GLU A 157 -2.37 -14.00 -27.62
C GLU A 157 -1.22 -14.93 -27.19
N HIS A 158 -0.43 -15.40 -28.16
CA HIS A 158 0.65 -16.37 -27.90
C HIS A 158 2.06 -15.79 -27.96
N SER A 159 2.23 -14.46 -27.83
CA SER A 159 3.57 -13.87 -27.89
C SER A 159 4.32 -14.01 -26.55
N LYS A 160 5.61 -14.38 -26.61
CA LYS A 160 6.46 -14.54 -25.42
C LYS A 160 6.54 -13.25 -24.58
N GLU A 161 6.58 -12.10 -25.24
CA GLU A 161 6.63 -10.79 -24.58
C GLU A 161 5.34 -10.49 -23.81
N ARG A 162 4.19 -10.87 -24.37
CA ARG A 162 2.89 -10.72 -23.71
C ARG A 162 2.79 -11.57 -22.45
N TYR A 163 3.14 -12.86 -22.55
CA TYR A 163 3.17 -13.74 -21.38
C TYR A 163 4.10 -13.21 -20.29
N ARG A 164 5.27 -12.68 -20.66
CA ARG A 164 6.19 -12.07 -19.71
C ARG A 164 5.54 -10.89 -18.98
N SER A 165 4.89 -9.97 -19.70
CA SER A 165 4.16 -8.84 -19.09
C SER A 165 3.11 -9.30 -18.08
N ILE A 166 2.35 -10.34 -18.44
CA ILE A 166 1.25 -10.86 -17.63
C ILE A 166 1.75 -11.47 -16.33
N TYR A 167 2.70 -12.40 -16.42
CA TYR A 167 3.17 -13.14 -15.25
C TYR A 167 4.05 -12.30 -14.33
N ARG A 168 4.75 -11.29 -14.86
CA ARG A 168 5.65 -10.45 -14.06
C ARG A 168 4.97 -9.20 -13.50
N PHE A 169 3.92 -8.71 -14.15
CA PHE A 169 3.29 -7.46 -13.76
C PHE A 169 1.78 -7.59 -13.56
N GLU A 170 1.00 -7.83 -14.62
CA GLU A 170 -0.46 -7.68 -14.54
C GLU A 170 -1.11 -8.61 -13.51
N VAL A 171 -0.72 -9.89 -13.48
CA VAL A 171 -1.25 -10.86 -12.51
C VAL A 171 -0.81 -10.53 -11.08
N PRO A 172 0.50 -10.38 -10.78
CA PRO A 172 0.91 -10.01 -9.42
C PRO A 172 0.33 -8.66 -8.97
N PHE A 173 0.34 -7.64 -9.83
CA PHE A 173 -0.19 -6.31 -9.52
C PHE A 173 -1.69 -6.36 -9.22
N LEU A 174 -2.46 -7.14 -9.99
CA LEU A 174 -3.88 -7.37 -9.72
C LEU A 174 -4.09 -8.04 -8.36
N PHE A 175 -3.31 -9.08 -8.02
CA PHE A 175 -3.40 -9.70 -6.69
C PHE A 175 -3.05 -8.73 -5.56
N GLY A 176 -2.06 -7.87 -5.76
CA GLY A 176 -1.71 -6.81 -4.82
C GLY A 176 -2.87 -5.86 -4.59
N THR A 177 -3.46 -5.38 -5.69
CA THR A 177 -4.63 -4.51 -5.71
C THR A 177 -5.83 -5.15 -5.00
N LEU A 178 -6.24 -6.35 -5.43
CA LEU A 178 -7.38 -7.07 -4.83
C LEU A 178 -7.18 -7.33 -3.34
N ARG A 179 -5.95 -7.61 -2.90
CA ARG A 179 -5.65 -7.83 -1.49
C ARG A 179 -5.82 -6.57 -0.63
N SER A 180 -5.67 -5.38 -1.22
CA SER A 180 -5.89 -4.11 -0.53
C SER A 180 -7.36 -3.66 -0.50
N ILE A 181 -8.24 -4.26 -1.30
CA ILE A 181 -9.68 -3.96 -1.26
C ILE A 181 -10.25 -4.26 0.13
N GLY A 182 -11.11 -3.35 0.61
CA GLY A 182 -11.74 -3.49 1.93
C GLY A 182 -10.79 -3.26 3.10
N ARG A 183 -9.60 -2.69 2.86
CA ARG A 183 -8.72 -2.19 3.93
C ARG A 183 -8.94 -0.69 4.07
N ILE A 184 -9.35 -0.26 5.26
CA ILE A 184 -9.57 1.15 5.62
C ILE A 184 -8.97 1.35 7.01
N SER A 185 -8.40 2.53 7.28
CA SER A 185 -7.88 2.83 8.61
C SER A 185 -9.04 3.09 9.57
N ILE A 186 -9.04 2.37 10.69
CA ILE A 186 -10.04 2.54 11.77
C ILE A 186 -9.43 3.37 12.93
N THR A 187 -8.15 3.70 12.83
CA THR A 187 -7.36 4.41 13.85
C THR A 187 -6.82 5.71 13.26
N ASP A 188 -6.46 6.68 14.11
CA ASP A 188 -5.82 7.93 13.69
C ASP A 188 -4.48 7.75 12.94
N GLN A 189 -3.92 6.53 12.98
CA GLN A 189 -2.71 6.17 12.24
C GLN A 189 -3.05 5.56 10.87
N SER A 190 -2.41 6.05 9.80
CA SER A 190 -2.62 5.54 8.44
C SER A 190 -2.20 4.08 8.25
N LEU A 191 -2.85 3.35 7.32
CA LEU A 191 -2.43 1.99 6.94
C LEU A 191 -1.04 1.98 6.35
N MET A 192 -0.70 3.01 5.57
CA MET A 192 0.65 3.18 5.05
C MET A 192 1.69 3.29 6.17
N SER A 193 1.39 3.98 7.27
CA SER A 193 2.23 4.02 8.46
C SER A 193 2.32 2.70 9.23
N GLN A 194 1.31 1.83 9.12
CA GLN A 194 1.37 0.47 9.67
C GLN A 194 2.16 -0.49 8.76
N LEU A 195 2.12 -0.25 7.44
CA LEU A 195 2.84 -1.04 6.44
C LEU A 195 4.35 -0.77 6.47
N PHE A 196 4.74 0.46 6.79
CA PHE A 196 6.13 0.89 6.95
C PHE A 196 6.44 1.29 8.41
N PRO A 197 6.43 0.34 9.37
CA PRO A 197 6.69 0.65 10.76
C PRO A 197 8.16 1.07 10.96
N ILE A 198 8.37 2.19 11.64
CA ILE A 198 9.71 2.79 11.88
C ILE A 198 10.46 2.11 13.05
N ASN A 199 9.98 0.97 13.55
CA ASN A 199 10.63 0.23 14.63
C ASN A 199 11.89 -0.52 14.12
N PHE A 200 12.89 0.23 13.68
CA PHE A 200 14.25 -0.24 13.41
C PHE A 200 15.31 0.59 14.13
N ILE A 201 14.92 1.51 15.03
CA ILE A 201 15.84 2.22 15.92
C ILE A 201 15.33 2.14 17.36
N SER A 202 15.26 0.91 17.86
CA SER A 202 15.60 0.62 19.25
C SER A 202 16.24 -0.76 19.23
N SER A 203 17.57 -0.77 19.31
CA SER A 203 18.28 -1.89 19.94
C SER A 203 17.50 -2.32 21.18
N THR A 204 17.25 -3.63 21.29
CA THR A 204 16.44 -4.34 22.31
C THR A 204 14.93 -4.43 22.05
N GLN A 205 14.53 -5.34 21.15
CA GLN A 205 13.37 -6.21 21.39
C GLN A 205 13.46 -7.46 20.50
N SER A 206 14.52 -8.23 20.75
CA SER A 206 14.53 -9.68 20.58
C SER A 206 13.54 -10.29 21.57
N THR A 207 12.28 -10.50 21.18
CA THR A 207 11.38 -11.41 21.95
C THR A 207 10.13 -11.91 21.21
N TYR A 208 10.03 -11.79 19.88
CA TYR A 208 8.89 -12.37 19.14
C TYR A 208 9.27 -13.34 18.02
N ILE A 209 10.54 -13.75 17.93
CA ILE A 209 11.00 -14.74 16.94
C ILE A 209 11.36 -16.11 17.56
N GLU A 210 11.52 -16.21 18.88
CA GLU A 210 11.95 -17.48 19.52
C GLU A 210 10.91 -18.61 19.57
N GLN A 211 9.68 -18.43 19.07
CA GLN A 211 8.68 -19.52 19.07
C GLN A 211 8.47 -20.22 17.73
N ILE A 212 9.23 -19.90 16.67
CA ILE A 212 9.08 -20.58 15.37
C ILE A 212 10.40 -21.22 14.87
N GLU A 213 11.56 -20.90 15.44
CA GLU A 213 12.87 -21.43 15.01
C GLU A 213 13.34 -22.67 15.80
N SER A 214 12.50 -23.68 15.98
CA SER A 214 12.95 -25.02 16.42
C SER A 214 13.06 -26.04 15.29
N ILE A 215 12.94 -25.64 14.03
CA ILE A 215 13.11 -26.55 12.89
C ILE A 215 13.97 -25.90 11.80
N ASN A 216 15.22 -26.36 11.77
CA ASN A 216 16.19 -26.37 10.67
C ASN A 216 17.37 -25.39 10.74
N THR A 217 18.52 -26.04 10.85
CA THR A 217 19.89 -25.59 11.02
C THR A 217 20.52 -24.97 9.77
N SER A 218 21.47 -24.07 10.04
CA SER A 218 22.71 -23.79 9.28
C SER A 218 22.60 -23.31 7.83
N THR A 219 22.89 -22.02 7.61
CA THR A 219 24.07 -21.54 6.85
C THR A 219 24.09 -20.01 6.79
N SER A 220 25.30 -19.47 6.85
CA SER A 220 25.64 -18.07 7.01
C SER A 220 25.54 -17.26 5.70
N ASN A 221 25.12 -15.99 5.85
CA ASN A 221 25.74 -14.77 5.29
C ASN A 221 24.76 -13.74 4.70
N ILE A 222 24.76 -12.57 5.36
CA ILE A 222 24.37 -11.23 4.91
C ILE A 222 22.89 -11.07 4.52
N LYS A 223 22.03 -10.74 5.51
CA LYS A 223 20.66 -10.27 5.26
C LYS A 223 20.61 -8.74 5.40
N THR A 224 20.56 -8.04 4.28
CA THR A 224 20.04 -6.68 4.20
C THR A 224 18.58 -6.68 4.71
N PRO A 225 18.10 -5.59 5.34
CA PRO A 225 16.75 -5.56 5.92
C PRO A 225 15.72 -5.66 4.80
N THR A 226 15.19 -6.87 4.62
CA THR A 226 14.09 -7.15 3.71
C THR A 226 12.82 -6.61 4.37
N ILE A 227 12.09 -5.73 3.69
CA ILE A 227 10.79 -5.23 4.16
C ILE A 227 9.87 -6.45 4.26
N VAL A 228 9.66 -6.96 5.47
CA VAL A 228 8.76 -8.09 5.72
C VAL A 228 7.33 -7.57 5.64
N PHE A 229 6.72 -7.80 4.48
CA PHE A 229 5.31 -7.50 4.24
C PHE A 229 4.44 -8.35 5.20
N ARG A 230 3.76 -7.70 6.15
CA ARG A 230 2.77 -8.39 6.98
C ARG A 230 1.42 -8.44 6.26
N PRO A 231 0.80 -9.61 6.06
CA PRO A 231 -0.54 -9.69 5.52
C PRO A 231 -1.54 -9.10 6.54
N ILE A 232 -2.04 -7.89 6.27
CA ILE A 232 -3.14 -7.31 7.05
C ILE A 232 -4.44 -7.96 6.54
N ILE A 233 -4.96 -8.97 7.22
CA ILE A 233 -6.26 -9.58 6.85
C ILE A 233 -7.31 -8.46 6.71
N PRO A 234 -8.13 -8.43 5.63
CA PRO A 234 -9.16 -7.42 5.48
C PRO A 234 -10.17 -7.53 6.63
N LYS A 235 -10.05 -6.61 7.60
CA LYS A 235 -10.87 -6.60 8.82
C LYS A 235 -12.35 -6.33 8.56
N VAL A 236 -12.73 -5.87 7.37
CA VAL A 236 -14.14 -5.71 6.98
C VAL A 236 -14.85 -7.07 6.90
N LEU A 237 -14.16 -8.13 6.46
CA LEU A 237 -14.70 -9.50 6.54
C LEU A 237 -14.70 -10.01 7.99
N THR A 238 -13.69 -9.62 8.77
CA THR A 238 -13.61 -10.00 10.18
C THR A 238 -14.69 -9.31 11.03
N LYS A 239 -15.11 -8.08 10.71
CA LYS A 239 -16.15 -7.36 11.46
C LYS A 239 -17.53 -7.96 11.24
N ASN A 240 -17.89 -8.33 10.00
CA ASN A 240 -19.19 -8.97 9.75
C ASN A 240 -19.26 -10.38 10.36
N VAL A 241 -18.17 -11.15 10.30
CA VAL A 241 -18.10 -12.50 10.88
C VAL A 241 -18.01 -12.47 12.40
N LEU A 242 -17.22 -11.55 12.99
CA LEU A 242 -17.11 -11.43 14.44
C LEU A 242 -18.32 -10.74 15.06
N SER A 243 -18.94 -9.75 14.42
CA SER A 243 -20.19 -9.13 14.93
C SER A 243 -21.27 -10.19 15.03
N SER A 244 -21.52 -10.96 13.96
CA SER A 244 -22.53 -12.02 14.00
C SER A 244 -22.21 -13.12 15.04
N THR A 245 -20.93 -13.38 15.30
CA THR A 245 -20.52 -14.38 16.29
C THR A 245 -20.62 -13.85 17.72
N ILE A 246 -20.27 -12.58 17.95
CA ILE A 246 -20.35 -11.92 19.26
C ILE A 246 -21.82 -11.69 19.64
N ASP A 247 -22.67 -11.27 18.70
CA ASP A 247 -24.11 -11.08 18.93
C ASP A 247 -24.79 -12.42 19.28
N ASN A 248 -24.40 -13.51 18.58
CA ASN A 248 -24.91 -14.85 18.89
C ASN A 248 -24.40 -15.38 20.25
N LEU A 249 -23.14 -15.12 20.62
CA LEU A 249 -22.59 -15.52 21.92
C LEU A 249 -23.18 -14.70 23.07
N GLN A 250 -23.44 -13.41 22.86
CA GLN A 250 -24.13 -12.56 23.84
C GLN A 250 -25.58 -13.00 24.06
N ASN A 251 -26.28 -13.38 22.99
CA ASN A 251 -27.63 -13.92 23.09
C ASN A 251 -27.66 -15.30 23.78
N LEU A 252 -26.63 -16.14 23.57
CA LEU A 252 -26.51 -17.43 24.26
C LEU A 252 -26.20 -17.25 25.77
N LEU A 253 -25.35 -16.28 26.11
CA LEU A 253 -25.02 -15.97 27.51
C LEU A 253 -26.22 -15.37 28.27
N HIS A 254 -26.98 -14.47 27.65
CA HIS A 254 -28.21 -13.91 28.27
C HIS A 254 -29.33 -14.94 28.39
N SER A 255 -29.42 -15.90 27.45
CA SER A 255 -30.40 -16.99 27.53
C SER A 255 -30.08 -17.99 28.65
N ASN A 256 -28.78 -18.23 28.93
CA ASN A 256 -28.35 -19.13 30.00
C ASN A 256 -28.40 -18.51 31.40
N THR A 257 -28.24 -17.18 31.54
CA THR A 257 -28.39 -16.53 32.85
C THR A 257 -29.82 -16.50 33.35
N ASN A 258 -30.81 -16.51 32.45
CA ASN A 258 -32.24 -16.54 32.83
C ASN A 258 -32.72 -17.95 33.23
N LEU A 259 -31.99 -19.01 32.88
CA LEU A 259 -32.29 -20.39 33.29
C LEU A 259 -31.68 -20.76 34.65
N ILE A 260 -30.62 -20.08 35.09
CA ILE A 260 -29.96 -20.35 36.38
C ILE A 260 -30.63 -19.60 37.54
N LEU A 261 -31.34 -18.49 37.25
CA LEU A 261 -32.09 -17.73 38.26
C LEU A 261 -33.51 -18.27 38.54
N SER A 262 -34.02 -19.24 37.76
CA SER A 262 -35.34 -19.86 37.99
C SER A 262 -35.28 -21.26 38.62
N SER A 263 -34.12 -21.69 39.11
CA SER A 263 -33.92 -23.02 39.70
C SER A 263 -33.49 -23.00 41.18
N ASN A 264 -33.66 -21.86 41.85
CA ASN A 264 -33.37 -21.67 43.29
C ASN A 264 -34.59 -21.12 44.06
N ASP A 265 -35.81 -21.56 43.72
CA ASP A 265 -37.01 -21.43 44.56
C ASP A 265 -37.56 -22.83 44.89
#